data_AF-B4PTA3-F1
#
_entry.id   AF-B4PTA3-F1
#
_cell.length_a   1.000
_cell.length_b   1.000
_cell.length_c   1.000
_cell.angle_alpha   90.00
_cell.angle_beta   90.00
_cell.angle_gamma   90.00
#
_symmetry.space_group_name_H-M   'P 1'
#
loop_
_entity.id
_entity.type
_entity.pdbx_description
1 polymer ?
#
loop_
_entity_poly.entity_id
_entity_poly.type
_entity_poly.pdbx_seq_one_letter_code
_entity_poly.pdbx_strand_id
1 'polypeptide(L)'
;MSITFWFYLCASIISVLAAHLPEHNCDSYFTYSTMDMGKTYIGVFTAPRAYITSFYWEAEFSARGREDQVDYLNPYPDNEECYANIRRGNRAEMFLIFRNITTEVPKLIKFTLNGETLCTNEKYPPLSITTRVARRMTVDEIPTAITFRKYV
;
A
#
# COMPACT_ATOMS: atom_id res chain seq x y z
N MET A 1 21.93 41.32 -26.29
CA MET A 1 21.76 39.85 -26.24
C MET A 1 21.21 39.52 -24.87
N SER A 2 20.00 38.98 -24.82
CA SER A 2 19.11 39.09 -23.66
C SER A 2 19.38 38.03 -22.59
N ILE A 3 19.77 38.47 -21.39
CA ILE A 3 19.98 37.63 -20.19
C ILE A 3 18.67 36.92 -19.76
N THR A 4 17.51 37.42 -20.21
CA THR A 4 16.20 36.82 -19.91
C THR A 4 15.96 35.46 -20.60
N PHE A 5 16.73 35.11 -21.62
CA PHE A 5 16.52 33.84 -22.34
C PHE A 5 17.10 32.62 -21.60
N TRP A 6 18.01 32.83 -20.63
CA TRP A 6 18.64 31.74 -19.89
C TRP A 6 17.85 31.24 -18.68
N PHE A 7 16.96 32.06 -18.11
CA PHE A 7 16.11 31.62 -16.99
C PHE A 7 14.95 30.72 -17.40
N TYR A 8 14.54 30.75 -18.68
CA TYR A 8 13.47 29.88 -19.19
C TYR A 8 13.94 28.46 -19.53
N LEU A 9 15.24 28.23 -19.75
CA LEU A 9 15.76 26.91 -20.11
C LEU A 9 16.01 26.00 -18.90
N CYS A 10 16.09 26.53 -17.68
CA CYS A 10 16.27 25.74 -16.45
C CYS A 10 14.96 25.22 -15.83
N ALA A 11 13.79 25.68 -16.29
CA ALA A 11 12.49 25.25 -15.76
C ALA A 11 11.94 23.97 -16.40
N SER A 12 12.59 23.47 -17.44
CA SER A 12 12.40 22.16 -18.05
C SER A 12 13.69 21.37 -17.74
N ILE A 13 13.78 20.20 -17.15
CA ILE A 13 12.95 19.01 -17.21
C ILE A 13 13.38 18.17 -15.96
N ILE A 14 12.66 18.24 -14.85
CA ILE A 14 12.77 17.18 -13.83
C ILE A 14 11.46 16.42 -13.89
N SER A 15 11.22 15.74 -15.02
CA SER A 15 10.20 14.71 -15.10
C SER A 15 10.69 13.53 -14.27
N VAL A 16 10.39 13.54 -12.97
CA VAL A 16 10.47 12.32 -12.15
C VAL A 16 9.48 11.35 -12.77
N LEU A 17 9.99 10.27 -13.36
CA LEU A 17 9.15 9.21 -13.90
C LEU A 17 8.49 8.50 -12.71
N ALA A 18 7.25 8.86 -12.40
CA ALA A 18 6.47 8.17 -11.37
C ALA A 18 6.23 6.71 -11.82
N ALA A 19 6.32 5.76 -10.88
CA ALA A 19 6.02 4.37 -11.17
C ALA A 19 4.55 4.22 -11.61
N HIS A 20 4.30 3.28 -12.51
CA HIS A 20 2.96 2.95 -12.96
C HIS A 20 2.16 2.30 -11.83
N LEU A 21 0.95 2.81 -11.59
CA LEU A 21 -0.02 2.25 -10.65
C LEU A 21 -1.05 1.44 -11.45
N PRO A 22 -1.10 0.11 -11.28
CA PRO A 22 -2.05 -0.73 -12.00
C PRO A 22 -3.46 -0.55 -11.46
N GLU A 23 -4.46 -0.77 -12.31
CA GLU A 23 -5.84 -0.89 -11.87
C GLU A 23 -6.00 -2.06 -10.88
N HIS A 24 -6.76 -1.84 -9.82
CA HIS A 24 -6.98 -2.82 -8.76
C HIS A 24 -8.45 -3.14 -8.49
N ASN A 25 -9.42 -2.48 -9.17
CA ASN A 25 -10.87 -2.73 -9.05
C ASN A 25 -11.36 -3.00 -7.62
N CYS A 26 -10.86 -2.22 -6.66
CA CYS A 26 -11.04 -2.47 -5.23
C CYS A 26 -11.18 -1.17 -4.44
N ASP A 27 -11.72 -0.13 -5.10
CA ASP A 27 -11.63 1.27 -4.68
C ASP A 27 -12.25 1.55 -3.31
N SER A 28 -13.20 0.71 -2.87
CA SER A 28 -13.83 0.81 -1.55
C SER A 28 -12.95 0.33 -0.39
N TYR A 29 -11.92 -0.47 -0.69
CA TYR A 29 -11.18 -1.26 0.31
C TYR A 29 -9.66 -1.24 0.13
N PHE A 30 -9.16 -0.75 -1.01
CA PHE A 30 -7.73 -0.64 -1.27
C PHE A 30 -7.44 0.60 -2.11
N THR A 31 -6.33 1.27 -1.81
CA THR A 31 -5.80 2.36 -2.63
C THR A 31 -4.28 2.37 -2.60
N TYR A 32 -3.66 2.79 -3.72
CA TYR A 32 -2.24 3.11 -3.75
C TYR A 32 -2.04 4.55 -3.27
N SER A 33 -1.02 4.75 -2.44
CA SER A 33 -0.64 6.07 -1.95
C SER A 33 0.89 6.18 -1.86
N THR A 34 1.37 7.32 -1.38
CA THR A 34 2.80 7.53 -1.14
C THR A 34 3.05 8.15 0.23
N MET A 35 4.22 7.82 0.80
CA MET A 35 4.79 8.44 2.00
C MET A 35 6.11 9.13 1.64
N ASP A 36 6.71 9.82 2.61
CA ASP A 36 8.03 10.45 2.49
C ASP A 36 8.14 11.42 1.30
N MET A 37 7.10 12.25 1.11
CA MET A 37 6.98 13.20 -0.01
C MET A 37 7.03 12.52 -1.39
N GLY A 38 6.36 11.38 -1.54
CA GLY A 38 6.25 10.68 -2.82
C GLY A 38 7.34 9.63 -3.08
N LYS A 39 8.27 9.43 -2.14
CA LYS A 39 9.41 8.52 -2.33
C LYS A 39 9.07 7.06 -2.06
N THR A 40 8.10 6.81 -1.18
CA THR A 40 7.77 5.47 -0.72
C THR A 40 6.36 5.13 -1.17
N TYR A 41 6.19 4.15 -2.06
CA TYR A 41 4.88 3.66 -2.45
C TYR A 41 4.28 2.77 -1.36
N ILE A 42 3.00 2.96 -1.08
CA ILE A 42 2.25 2.15 -0.12
C ILE A 42 0.94 1.65 -0.72
N GLY A 43 0.46 0.53 -0.21
CA GLY A 43 -0.92 0.08 -0.39
C GLY A 43 -1.66 0.25 0.92
N VAL A 44 -2.78 0.98 0.92
CA VAL A 44 -3.63 1.20 2.08
C VAL A 44 -4.90 0.37 1.92
N PHE A 45 -5.21 -0.41 2.94
CA PHE A 45 -6.38 -1.29 3.01
C PHE A 45 -7.35 -0.73 4.04
N THR A 46 -8.64 -0.74 3.73
CA THR A 46 -9.69 -0.28 4.61
C THR A 46 -10.68 -1.40 4.86
N ALA A 47 -11.05 -1.62 6.13
CA ALA A 47 -12.05 -2.62 6.50
C ALA A 47 -13.40 -2.29 5.84
N PRO A 48 -14.25 -3.30 5.53
CA PRO A 48 -15.54 -3.04 4.89
C PRO A 48 -16.54 -2.36 5.83
N ARG A 49 -16.38 -2.53 7.15
CA ARG A 49 -17.29 -2.01 8.18
C ARG A 49 -16.50 -1.51 9.40
N ALA A 50 -17.08 -0.56 10.12
CA ALA A 50 -16.57 -0.11 11.41
C ALA A 50 -16.89 -1.13 12.53
N TYR A 51 -16.31 -0.92 13.71
CA TYR A 51 -16.58 -1.69 14.94
C TYR A 51 -16.27 -3.19 14.88
N ILE A 52 -15.49 -3.65 13.88
CA ILE A 52 -14.89 -4.97 13.89
C ILE A 52 -13.79 -5.00 14.97
N THR A 53 -13.78 -6.01 15.83
CA THR A 53 -12.83 -6.10 16.96
C THR A 53 -11.65 -7.03 16.68
N SER A 54 -11.76 -7.91 15.68
CA SER A 54 -10.74 -8.88 15.30
C SER A 54 -10.64 -8.98 13.78
N PHE A 55 -9.40 -8.98 13.31
CA PHE A 55 -9.06 -8.93 11.90
C PHE A 55 -8.06 -10.01 11.53
N TYR A 56 -8.31 -10.65 10.40
CA TYR A 56 -7.36 -11.46 9.66
C TYR A 56 -7.29 -10.89 8.25
N TRP A 57 -6.33 -10.00 8.05
CA TRP A 57 -6.03 -9.38 6.76
C TRP A 57 -5.21 -10.34 5.93
N GLU A 58 -5.58 -10.51 4.67
CA GLU A 58 -4.82 -11.31 3.70
C GLU A 58 -4.89 -10.64 2.33
N ALA A 59 -3.74 -10.38 1.74
CA ALA A 59 -3.64 -9.82 0.39
C ALA A 59 -2.64 -10.61 -0.43
N GLU A 60 -2.95 -10.78 -1.71
CA GLU A 60 -2.06 -11.36 -2.70
C GLU A 60 -1.75 -10.32 -3.76
N PHE A 61 -0.46 -10.22 -4.10
CA PHE A 61 0.06 -9.28 -5.08
C PHE A 61 0.76 -10.02 -6.20
N SER A 62 0.58 -9.57 -7.43
CA SER A 62 1.37 -9.98 -8.58
C SER A 62 2.40 -8.89 -8.89
N ALA A 63 3.67 -9.25 -8.97
CA ALA A 63 4.76 -8.34 -9.26
C ALA A 63 5.52 -8.77 -10.52
N ARG A 64 5.90 -7.81 -11.37
CA ARG A 64 6.83 -8.02 -12.49
C ARG A 64 8.22 -7.62 -12.02
N GLY A 65 8.99 -8.58 -11.51
CA GLY A 65 10.30 -8.28 -10.94
C GLY A 65 10.72 -9.26 -9.86
N ARG A 66 11.03 -8.72 -8.68
CA ARG A 66 11.63 -9.47 -7.56
C ARG A 66 10.57 -9.84 -6.52
N GLU A 67 10.83 -10.91 -5.76
CA GLU A 67 9.92 -11.41 -4.71
C GLU A 67 9.83 -10.49 -3.48
N ASP A 68 10.79 -9.59 -3.30
CA ASP A 68 10.97 -8.78 -2.08
C ASP A 68 10.25 -7.42 -2.13
N GLN A 69 9.39 -7.19 -3.13
CA GLN A 69 8.75 -5.89 -3.35
C GLN A 69 7.57 -5.58 -2.44
N VAL A 70 7.03 -6.55 -1.70
CA VAL A 70 5.90 -6.36 -0.78
C VAL A 70 6.35 -6.57 0.67
N ASP A 71 6.18 -5.54 1.50
CA ASP A 71 6.48 -5.59 2.93
C ASP A 71 5.29 -6.12 3.77
N TYR A 72 5.46 -6.18 5.08
CA TYR A 72 4.42 -6.59 6.01
C TYR A 72 3.29 -5.56 6.14
N LEU A 73 2.10 -6.04 6.48
CA LEU A 73 0.94 -5.22 6.84
C LEU A 73 1.15 -4.58 8.22
N ASN A 74 0.89 -3.28 8.35
CA ASN A 74 0.99 -2.50 9.58
C ASN A 74 -0.23 -1.59 9.76
N PRO A 75 -0.61 -1.20 11.00
CA PRO A 75 -1.68 -0.24 11.24
C PRO A 75 -1.42 1.09 10.54
N TYR A 76 -2.45 1.68 9.92
CA TYR A 76 -2.35 2.96 9.24
C TYR A 76 -3.10 4.07 10.00
N PRO A 77 -2.55 5.29 10.09
CA PRO A 77 -1.21 5.70 9.62
C PRO A 77 -0.07 5.21 10.53
N ASP A 78 -0.37 5.04 11.82
CA ASP A 78 0.46 4.37 12.81
C ASP A 78 -0.45 3.65 13.82
N ASN A 79 0.14 2.98 14.80
CA ASN A 79 -0.62 2.19 15.78
C ASN A 79 -1.59 3.05 16.60
N GLU A 80 -1.08 4.15 17.16
CA GLU A 80 -1.81 5.02 18.07
C GLU A 80 -2.98 5.71 17.37
N GLU A 81 -2.75 6.25 16.18
CA GLU A 81 -3.78 6.92 15.40
C GLU A 81 -4.78 5.93 14.81
N CYS A 82 -4.33 4.75 14.35
CA CYS A 82 -5.24 3.68 13.92
C CYS A 82 -6.20 3.28 15.05
N TYR A 83 -5.66 3.05 16.25
CA TYR A 83 -6.46 2.72 17.43
C TYR A 83 -7.45 3.83 17.77
N ALA A 84 -6.99 5.09 17.81
CA ALA A 84 -7.85 6.24 18.10
C ALA A 84 -8.98 6.39 17.07
N ASN A 85 -8.69 6.16 15.78
CA ASN A 85 -9.68 6.23 14.71
C ASN A 85 -10.75 5.15 14.84
N ILE A 86 -10.36 3.91 15.14
CA ILE A 86 -11.32 2.82 15.40
C ILE A 86 -12.22 3.15 16.59
N ARG A 87 -11.64 3.70 17.67
CA ARG A 87 -12.41 4.13 18.87
C ARG A 87 -13.40 5.26 18.58
N ARG A 88 -13.13 6.09 17.56
CA ARG A 88 -14.04 7.13 17.06
C ARG A 88 -15.14 6.59 16.13
N GLY A 89 -15.14 5.29 15.85
CA GLY A 89 -16.13 4.65 14.96
C GLY A 89 -15.72 4.64 13.48
N ASN A 90 -14.48 4.98 13.16
CA ASN A 90 -13.96 4.84 11.81
C ASN A 90 -13.64 3.37 11.50
N ARG A 91 -13.52 3.07 10.20
CA ARG A 91 -13.09 1.74 9.74
C ARG A 91 -11.59 1.58 10.02
N ALA A 92 -11.19 0.37 10.42
CA ALA A 92 -9.77 0.07 10.61
C ALA A 92 -9.03 0.11 9.28
N GLU A 93 -7.80 0.63 9.30
CA GLU A 93 -6.95 0.73 8.14
C GLU A 93 -5.59 0.12 8.40
N MET A 94 -5.07 -0.59 7.39
CA MET A 94 -3.74 -1.17 7.39
C MET A 94 -2.99 -0.64 6.17
N PHE A 95 -1.67 -0.57 6.23
CA PHE A 95 -0.84 -0.31 5.07
C PHE A 95 0.31 -1.29 4.97
N LEU A 96 0.85 -1.41 3.77
CA LEU A 96 2.15 -2.02 3.55
C LEU A 96 2.99 -1.13 2.66
N ILE A 97 4.30 -1.33 2.72
CA ILE A 97 5.26 -0.61 1.89
C ILE A 97 5.62 -1.47 0.68
N PHE A 98 5.63 -0.84 -0.49
CA PHE A 98 6.20 -1.41 -1.70
C PHE A 98 7.67 -1.01 -1.81
N ARG A 99 8.55 -2.00 -1.88
CA ARG A 99 10.01 -1.83 -1.88
C ARG A 99 10.59 -2.06 -3.26
N ASN A 100 11.74 -1.45 -3.53
CA ASN A 100 12.50 -1.67 -4.76
C ASN A 100 11.63 -1.48 -6.02
N ILE A 101 10.78 -0.44 -5.99
CA ILE A 101 9.90 -0.09 -7.11
C ILE A 101 10.69 0.75 -8.10
N THR A 102 10.82 0.24 -9.32
CA THR A 102 11.55 0.90 -10.41
C THR A 102 10.58 1.49 -11.42
N THR A 103 9.65 0.67 -11.93
CA THR A 103 8.78 1.04 -13.06
C THR A 103 7.30 0.84 -12.77
N GLU A 104 6.94 -0.16 -11.97
CA GLU A 104 5.55 -0.58 -11.76
C GLU A 104 5.42 -1.17 -10.35
N VAL A 105 4.37 -0.77 -9.62
CA VAL A 105 4.09 -1.33 -8.28
C VAL A 105 3.42 -2.71 -8.41
N PRO A 106 3.60 -3.61 -7.42
CA PRO A 106 2.86 -4.87 -7.39
C PRO A 106 1.34 -4.66 -7.46
N LYS A 107 0.68 -5.39 -8.35
CA LYS A 107 -0.76 -5.34 -8.56
C LYS A 107 -1.48 -6.19 -7.52
N LEU A 108 -2.45 -5.61 -6.81
CA LEU A 108 -3.34 -6.37 -5.94
C LEU A 108 -4.21 -7.33 -6.77
N ILE A 109 -4.05 -8.64 -6.54
CA ILE A 109 -4.83 -9.68 -7.24
C ILE A 109 -5.92 -10.31 -6.37
N LYS A 110 -5.79 -10.23 -5.05
CA LYS A 110 -6.81 -10.70 -4.12
C LYS A 110 -6.70 -9.97 -2.80
N PHE A 111 -7.83 -9.58 -2.24
CA PHE A 111 -7.91 -9.09 -0.88
C PHE A 111 -9.03 -9.80 -0.13
N THR A 112 -8.66 -10.39 1.02
CA THR A 112 -9.56 -11.09 1.92
C THR A 112 -9.48 -10.46 3.32
N LEU A 113 -10.63 -10.30 3.97
CA LEU A 113 -10.69 -9.93 5.39
C LEU A 113 -11.56 -10.93 6.14
N ASN A 114 -11.03 -11.54 7.21
CA ASN A 114 -11.77 -12.52 8.02
C ASN A 114 -12.37 -13.68 7.20
N GLY A 115 -11.71 -14.05 6.10
CA GLY A 115 -12.17 -15.10 5.17
C GLY A 115 -13.14 -14.61 4.08
N GLU A 116 -13.65 -13.38 4.16
CA GLU A 116 -14.48 -12.77 3.13
C GLU A 116 -13.60 -12.17 2.02
N THR A 117 -13.75 -12.64 0.78
CA THR A 117 -13.04 -12.07 -0.37
C THR A 117 -13.72 -10.78 -0.79
N LEU A 118 -13.01 -9.65 -0.66
CA LEU A 118 -13.52 -8.32 -0.95
C LEU A 118 -13.31 -7.92 -2.41
N CYS A 119 -12.21 -8.37 -3.01
CA CYS A 119 -11.93 -8.14 -4.43
C CYS A 119 -10.93 -9.17 -4.98
N THR A 120 -10.99 -9.37 -6.30
CA THR A 120 -10.07 -10.22 -7.07
C THR A 120 -9.75 -9.57 -8.41
N ASN A 121 -8.51 -9.71 -8.88
CA ASN A 121 -8.08 -9.23 -10.19
C ASN A 121 -7.22 -10.26 -10.91
N GLU A 122 -7.11 -10.09 -12.22
CA GLU A 122 -6.13 -10.82 -13.01
C GLU A 122 -4.70 -10.43 -12.60
N LYS A 123 -3.86 -11.45 -12.46
CA LYS A 123 -2.42 -11.29 -12.29
C LYS A 123 -1.77 -10.65 -13.50
N TYR A 124 -0.56 -10.14 -13.32
CA TYR A 124 0.24 -9.77 -14.47
C TYR A 124 0.47 -10.99 -15.39
N PRO A 125 0.65 -10.76 -16.70
CA PRO A 125 1.07 -11.79 -17.66
C PRO A 125 2.30 -12.58 -17.17
N PRO A 126 2.60 -13.73 -17.80
CA PRO A 126 3.69 -14.61 -17.41
C PRO A 126 5.03 -13.90 -17.19
N LEU A 127 5.88 -14.51 -16.35
CA LEU A 127 7.07 -13.90 -15.70
C LEU A 127 6.73 -12.95 -14.54
N SER A 128 5.55 -13.14 -13.95
CA SER A 128 5.14 -12.47 -12.71
C SER A 128 5.27 -13.40 -11.50
N ILE A 129 5.54 -12.80 -10.34
CA ILE A 129 5.68 -13.47 -9.06
C ILE A 129 4.46 -13.12 -8.21
N THR A 130 3.87 -14.10 -7.55
CA THR A 130 2.80 -13.87 -6.59
C THR A 130 3.35 -13.85 -5.16
N THR A 131 3.09 -12.78 -4.43
CA THR A 131 3.44 -12.65 -3.01
C THR A 131 2.17 -12.56 -2.18
N ARG A 132 2.05 -13.42 -1.17
CA ARG A 132 0.96 -13.36 -0.18
C ARG A 132 1.46 -12.72 1.10
N VAL A 133 0.70 -11.76 1.62
CA VAL A 133 0.89 -11.17 2.94
C VAL A 133 -0.36 -11.38 3.77
N ALA A 134 -0.19 -11.69 5.05
CA ALA A 134 -1.30 -11.85 5.96
C ALA A 134 -0.93 -11.39 7.37
N ARG A 135 -1.89 -10.81 8.09
CA ARG A 135 -1.72 -10.40 9.48
C ARG A 135 -3.01 -10.58 10.25
N ARG A 136 -2.91 -11.28 11.39
CA ARG A 136 -3.97 -11.33 12.39
C ARG A 136 -3.73 -10.25 13.44
N MET A 137 -4.79 -9.58 13.87
CA MET A 137 -4.76 -8.69 15.02
C MET A 137 -6.15 -8.40 15.57
N THR A 138 -6.22 -8.08 16.85
CA THR A 138 -7.39 -7.52 17.52
C THR A 138 -7.20 -6.03 17.77
N VAL A 139 -8.28 -5.30 18.00
CA VAL A 139 -8.23 -3.85 18.26
C VAL A 139 -7.35 -3.52 19.47
N ASP A 140 -7.42 -4.33 20.52
CA ASP A 140 -6.66 -4.11 21.76
C ASP A 140 -5.16 -4.37 21.60
N GLU A 141 -4.76 -5.14 20.59
CA GLU A 141 -3.35 -5.39 20.28
C GLU A 141 -2.71 -4.26 19.44
N ILE A 142 -3.52 -3.42 18.77
CA ILE A 142 -3.04 -2.36 17.87
C ILE A 142 -2.02 -1.43 18.54
N PRO A 143 -2.27 -0.86 19.74
CA PRO A 143 -1.36 0.12 20.34
C PRO A 143 0.04 -0.44 20.60
N THR A 144 0.14 -1.74 20.88
CA THR A 144 1.41 -2.43 21.20
C THR A 144 1.94 -3.25 20.03
N ALA A 145 1.30 -3.18 18.87
CA ALA A 145 1.61 -4.01 17.72
C ALA A 145 3.03 -3.68 17.21
N ILE A 146 3.88 -4.69 17.05
CA ILE A 146 5.19 -4.47 16.42
C ILE A 146 4.95 -4.01 14.98
N THR A 147 5.48 -2.84 14.62
CA THR A 147 5.54 -2.39 13.24
C THR A 147 6.67 -3.16 12.56
N PHE A 148 6.30 -4.07 11.67
CA PHE A 148 7.29 -4.87 10.96
C PHE A 148 7.80 -4.09 9.77
N ARG A 149 9.12 -4.05 9.63
CA ARG A 149 9.83 -3.63 8.42
C ARG A 149 10.77 -4.76 8.04
N LYS A 150 10.74 -5.25 6.80
CA LYS A 150 11.86 -6.05 6.29
C LYS A 150 13.14 -5.20 6.41
N TYR A 151 14.16 -5.69 7.11
CA TYR A 151 15.50 -5.10 7.02
C TYR A 151 16.12 -5.63 5.71
N VAL A 152 16.69 -4.73 4.91
CA VAL A 152 17.47 -5.07 3.71
C VAL A 152 18.95 -5.06 4.10
#